data_AF-A0A4Q3UTW7-F1
#
_entry.id   AF-A0A4Q3UTW7-F1
#
_cell.length_a   1.000
_cell.length_b   1.000
_cell.length_c   1.000
_cell.angle_alpha   90.00
_cell.angle_beta   90.00
_cell.angle_gamma   90.00
#
_symmetry.space_group_name_H-M   'P 1'
#
loop_
_entity.id
_entity.type
_entity.pdbx_description
1 polymer ?
#
loop_
_entity_poly.entity_id
_entity_poly.type
_entity_poly.pdbx_seq_one_letter_code
_entity_poly.pdbx_strand_id
1 'polypeptide(L)'
;SAVILALMTQIGEQVDFLRFLPAEGAPKWRQKVGIFLAGAGWVVVGAPKLIAGSFLAFLALSSGVSPEHASEPGYMYSVAFGYMIPNEFIALMLMAVFVVISQLKINVMNAYAGSLAWSNFFSRLTHSHPGRVVWLLFNVAIALLLMELGIYRLLEETLGIFSIIAMAWLCSISADLFINKPLGLSPPGIEFKRAHLYDINPVGVGSMLLSAVIALAAHFGAFGEMAAALAPYIALVVCLIASPAIAWATKGKYYLARKPRKQWASRTSVTCSICEHPFEPEDMAWCPAYAAPICSLCCSLDARCHDMCKPHAHFRAQTHAVASSVLPQWAIEKLQTRLGRYGMSMGIATAILGGILGLIYYFASRSAPDTSDVVGGTLLVVFFVFAVAAGIMTWFLVLAHDSRLVAEEESTRQNTLLLKEIDAHGKTDDELQRAKEKAEAANQAKSRYVVGLSHELRTPLNAV
;
A
#
# COMPACT_ATOMS: atom_id res chain seq x y z
N SER A 1 -27.75 1.97 -9.78
CA SER A 1 -26.46 1.56 -10.41
C SER A 1 -25.28 1.68 -9.46
N ALA A 2 -25.15 2.80 -8.71
CA ALA A 2 -24.04 3.05 -7.78
C ALA A 2 -23.77 1.90 -6.79
N VAL A 3 -24.82 1.31 -6.20
CA VAL A 3 -24.68 0.17 -5.27
C VAL A 3 -24.04 -1.06 -5.93
N ILE A 4 -24.48 -1.42 -7.14
CA ILE A 4 -23.91 -2.56 -7.89
C ILE A 4 -22.45 -2.28 -8.28
N LEU A 5 -22.15 -1.04 -8.69
CA LEU A 5 -20.79 -0.63 -9.05
C LEU A 5 -19.86 -0.57 -7.85
N ALA A 6 -20.35 -0.20 -6.66
CA ALA A 6 -19.57 -0.25 -5.42
C ALA A 6 -19.10 -1.69 -5.10
N LEU A 7 -19.94 -2.69 -5.39
CA LEU A 7 -19.61 -4.10 -5.20
C LEU A 7 -18.54 -4.62 -6.18
N MET A 8 -18.21 -3.86 -7.24
CA MET A 8 -17.15 -4.24 -8.18
C MET A 8 -15.76 -4.31 -7.50
N THR A 9 -15.58 -3.66 -6.36
CA THR A 9 -14.36 -3.78 -5.53
C THR A 9 -14.09 -5.21 -5.04
N GLN A 10 -15.12 -6.07 -5.02
CA GLN A 10 -15.00 -7.49 -4.69
C GLN A 10 -14.16 -8.29 -5.71
N ILE A 11 -13.86 -7.72 -6.88
CA ILE A 11 -12.92 -8.32 -7.84
C ILE A 11 -11.55 -8.58 -7.18
N GLY A 12 -11.14 -7.76 -6.22
CA GLY A 12 -9.90 -7.98 -5.46
C GLY A 12 -9.86 -9.35 -4.75
N GLU A 13 -10.98 -9.80 -4.20
CA GLU A 13 -11.10 -11.11 -3.55
C GLU A 13 -11.02 -12.25 -4.56
N GLN A 14 -11.60 -12.07 -5.76
CA GLN A 14 -11.55 -13.06 -6.84
C GLN A 14 -10.12 -13.32 -7.30
N VAL A 15 -9.27 -12.28 -7.33
CA VAL A 15 -7.86 -12.41 -7.70
C VAL A 15 -7.09 -13.29 -6.72
N ASP A 16 -7.43 -13.27 -5.42
CA ASP A 16 -6.79 -14.15 -4.44
C ASP A 16 -7.12 -15.63 -4.70
N PHE A 17 -8.34 -15.96 -5.15
CA PHE A 17 -8.68 -17.33 -5.53
C PHE A 17 -7.93 -17.79 -6.80
N LEU A 18 -7.71 -16.89 -7.75
CA LEU A 18 -6.96 -17.19 -8.97
C LEU A 18 -5.52 -17.62 -8.70
N ARG A 19 -4.92 -17.22 -7.56
CA ARG A 19 -3.56 -17.64 -7.17
C ARG A 19 -3.42 -19.13 -6.89
N PHE A 20 -4.52 -19.81 -6.57
CA PHE A 20 -4.51 -21.25 -6.29
C PHE A 20 -4.69 -22.10 -7.56
N LEU A 21 -4.91 -21.48 -8.73
CA LEU A 21 -4.96 -22.23 -9.98
C LEU A 21 -3.53 -22.67 -10.38
N PRO A 22 -3.32 -23.94 -10.72
CA PRO A 22 -2.01 -24.43 -11.12
C PRO A 22 -1.55 -23.75 -12.40
N ALA A 23 -0.30 -23.27 -12.40
CA ALA A 23 0.32 -22.62 -13.56
C ALA A 23 0.59 -23.62 -14.70
N GLU A 24 0.95 -24.86 -14.36
CA GLU A 24 1.35 -25.92 -15.30
C GLU A 24 0.64 -27.26 -15.00
N GLY A 25 0.65 -28.19 -15.97
CA GLY A 25 0.16 -29.56 -15.80
C GLY A 25 -1.32 -29.82 -16.12
N ALA A 26 -2.14 -28.78 -16.27
CA ALA A 26 -3.53 -28.92 -16.70
C ALA A 26 -3.69 -28.76 -18.23
N PRO A 27 -4.60 -29.50 -18.89
CA PRO A 27 -4.91 -29.26 -20.29
C PRO A 27 -5.49 -27.84 -20.48
N LYS A 28 -5.07 -27.14 -21.54
CA LYS A 28 -5.36 -25.72 -21.79
C LYS A 28 -6.82 -25.32 -21.62
N TRP A 29 -7.76 -26.20 -21.99
CA TRP A 29 -9.20 -25.91 -21.86
C TRP A 29 -9.66 -25.91 -20.40
N ARG A 30 -9.15 -26.83 -19.55
CA ARG A 30 -9.46 -26.85 -18.11
C ARG A 30 -8.91 -25.61 -17.41
N GLN A 31 -7.71 -25.18 -17.80
CA GLN A 31 -7.13 -23.93 -17.28
C GLN A 31 -7.96 -22.71 -17.67
N LYS A 32 -8.38 -22.60 -18.94
CA LYS A 32 -9.27 -21.52 -19.39
C LYS A 32 -10.62 -21.52 -18.69
N VAL A 33 -11.24 -22.69 -18.52
CA VAL A 33 -12.51 -22.83 -17.79
C VAL A 33 -12.33 -22.49 -16.32
N GLY A 34 -11.23 -22.92 -15.68
CA GLY A 34 -10.92 -22.59 -14.29
C GLY A 34 -10.73 -21.08 -14.09
N ILE A 35 -9.97 -20.42 -14.97
CA ILE A 35 -9.79 -18.96 -14.95
C ILE A 35 -11.12 -18.25 -15.16
N PHE A 36 -11.95 -18.71 -16.11
CA PHE A 36 -13.27 -18.13 -16.35
C PHE A 36 -14.16 -18.28 -15.12
N LEU A 37 -14.35 -19.49 -14.58
CA LEU A 37 -15.22 -19.75 -13.43
C LEU A 37 -14.77 -19.04 -12.15
N ALA A 38 -13.47 -18.94 -11.90
CA ALA A 38 -12.92 -18.23 -10.75
C ALA A 38 -12.94 -16.69 -10.91
N GLY A 39 -12.89 -16.19 -12.15
CA GLY A 39 -12.97 -14.77 -12.50
C GLY A 39 -14.37 -14.37 -12.99
N ALA A 40 -14.45 -13.92 -14.25
CA ALA A 40 -15.66 -13.33 -14.84
C ALA A 40 -16.90 -14.25 -14.85
N GLY A 41 -16.71 -15.56 -14.83
CA GLY A 41 -17.76 -16.58 -14.78
C GLY A 41 -18.60 -16.54 -13.50
N TRP A 42 -18.14 -15.85 -12.45
CA TRP A 42 -18.95 -15.57 -11.25
C TRP A 42 -20.27 -14.86 -11.58
N VAL A 43 -20.32 -14.08 -12.67
CA VAL A 43 -21.55 -13.43 -13.13
C VAL A 43 -22.66 -14.44 -13.42
N VAL A 44 -22.31 -15.64 -13.90
CA VAL A 44 -23.26 -16.71 -14.22
C VAL A 44 -23.99 -17.20 -12.96
N VAL A 45 -23.35 -17.17 -11.79
CA VAL A 45 -23.95 -17.53 -10.50
C VAL A 45 -24.57 -16.30 -9.82
N GLY A 46 -23.91 -15.15 -9.94
CA GLY A 46 -24.32 -13.90 -9.31
C GLY A 46 -25.64 -13.34 -9.86
N ALA A 47 -25.84 -13.36 -11.18
CA ALA A 47 -27.05 -12.83 -11.79
C ALA A 47 -28.32 -13.57 -11.36
N PRO A 48 -28.39 -14.92 -11.41
CA PRO A 48 -29.52 -15.67 -10.84
C PRO A 48 -29.73 -15.39 -9.36
N LYS A 49 -28.66 -15.24 -8.57
CA LYS A 49 -28.78 -14.92 -7.13
C LYS A 49 -29.41 -13.54 -6.90
N LEU A 50 -29.04 -12.54 -7.70
CA LEU A 50 -29.66 -11.20 -7.65
C LEU A 50 -31.13 -11.24 -8.04
N ILE A 51 -31.48 -12.00 -9.08
CA ILE A 51 -32.87 -12.21 -9.49
C ILE A 51 -33.66 -12.91 -8.38
N ALA A 52 -33.11 -13.97 -7.78
CA ALA A 52 -33.73 -14.68 -6.67
C ALA A 52 -33.92 -13.78 -5.44
N GLY A 53 -32.92 -12.95 -5.10
CA GLY A 53 -33.05 -11.96 -4.02
C GLY A 53 -34.14 -10.92 -4.30
N SER A 54 -34.22 -10.44 -5.55
CA SER A 54 -35.27 -9.50 -5.99
C SER A 54 -36.66 -10.15 -5.92
N PHE A 55 -36.76 -11.42 -6.28
CA PHE A 55 -37.99 -12.20 -6.14
C PHE A 55 -38.39 -12.39 -4.67
N LEU A 56 -37.44 -12.69 -3.78
CA LEU A 56 -37.70 -12.81 -2.34
C LEU A 56 -38.15 -11.49 -1.72
N ALA A 57 -37.57 -10.36 -2.15
CA ALA A 57 -38.02 -9.03 -1.73
C ALA A 57 -39.47 -8.77 -2.16
N PHE A 58 -39.80 -9.10 -3.42
CA PHE A 58 -41.16 -8.99 -3.93
C PHE A 58 -42.13 -9.91 -3.15
N LEU A 59 -41.71 -11.14 -2.85
CA LEU A 59 -42.50 -12.07 -2.06
C LEU A 59 -42.80 -11.50 -0.67
N ALA A 60 -41.79 -10.98 0.04
CA ALA A 60 -41.97 -10.37 1.34
C ALA A 60 -42.97 -9.20 1.31
N LEU A 61 -42.85 -8.30 0.32
CA LEU A 61 -43.82 -7.22 0.10
C LEU A 61 -45.23 -7.74 -0.14
N SER A 62 -45.38 -8.76 -1.00
CA SER A 62 -46.67 -9.34 -1.32
C SER A 62 -47.33 -10.05 -0.14
N SER A 63 -46.53 -10.53 0.82
CA SER A 63 -46.98 -11.14 2.07
C SER A 63 -47.26 -10.13 3.19
N GLY A 64 -47.20 -8.82 2.90
CA GLY A 64 -47.56 -7.76 3.84
C GLY A 64 -46.41 -7.21 4.69
N VAL A 65 -45.15 -7.57 4.39
CA VAL A 65 -43.98 -6.94 5.02
C VAL A 65 -43.86 -5.49 4.52
N SER A 66 -43.66 -4.54 5.42
CA SER A 66 -43.47 -3.13 5.06
C SER A 66 -42.28 -2.93 4.12
N PRO A 67 -42.32 -1.95 3.20
CA PRO A 67 -41.21 -1.68 2.28
C PRO A 67 -39.85 -1.43 2.95
N GLU A 68 -39.87 -0.88 4.16
CA GLU A 68 -38.66 -0.62 4.95
C GLU A 68 -37.94 -1.91 5.37
N HIS A 69 -38.70 -2.95 5.72
CA HIS A 69 -38.17 -4.23 6.19
C HIS A 69 -38.07 -5.28 5.08
N ALA A 70 -38.67 -5.04 3.92
CA ALA A 70 -38.71 -6.02 2.83
C ALA A 70 -37.33 -6.30 2.21
N SER A 71 -36.36 -5.39 2.38
CA SER A 71 -34.96 -5.60 1.98
C SER A 71 -34.15 -6.41 2.99
N GLU A 72 -34.69 -6.69 4.18
CA GLU A 72 -33.96 -7.40 5.23
C GLU A 72 -34.04 -8.93 5.02
N PRO A 73 -32.89 -9.63 4.99
CA PRO A 73 -32.87 -11.08 4.76
C PRO A 73 -33.68 -11.88 5.78
N GLY A 74 -33.79 -11.42 7.02
CA GLY A 74 -34.57 -12.09 8.06
C GLY A 74 -36.04 -12.25 7.67
N TYR A 75 -36.67 -11.17 7.20
CA TYR A 75 -38.04 -11.18 6.72
C TYR A 75 -38.19 -11.93 5.39
N MET A 76 -37.25 -11.76 4.47
CA MET A 76 -37.28 -12.48 3.18
C MET A 76 -37.30 -14.01 3.38
N TYR A 77 -36.39 -14.52 4.21
CA TYR A 77 -36.25 -15.96 4.41
C TYR A 77 -37.29 -16.53 5.38
N SER A 78 -37.80 -15.76 6.36
CA SER A 78 -38.89 -16.24 7.21
C SER A 78 -40.18 -16.45 6.42
N VAL A 79 -40.51 -15.51 5.52
CA VAL A 79 -41.65 -15.63 4.60
C VAL A 79 -41.44 -16.82 3.67
N ALA A 80 -40.27 -16.91 3.02
CA ALA A 80 -39.99 -17.99 2.08
C ALA A 80 -40.06 -19.39 2.72
N PHE A 81 -39.45 -19.58 3.90
CA PHE A 81 -39.53 -20.86 4.60
C PHE A 81 -40.94 -21.13 5.16
N GLY A 82 -41.70 -20.10 5.53
CA GLY A 82 -43.10 -20.23 5.94
C GLY A 82 -44.01 -20.78 4.84
N TYR A 83 -43.75 -20.46 3.57
CA TYR A 83 -44.47 -21.08 2.45
C TYR A 83 -44.11 -22.56 2.24
N MET A 84 -42.89 -22.98 2.62
CA MET A 84 -42.41 -24.35 2.41
C MET A 84 -42.71 -25.29 3.57
N ILE A 85 -42.76 -24.76 4.80
CA ILE A 85 -42.82 -25.55 6.04
C ILE A 85 -44.01 -25.09 6.88
N PRO A 86 -44.99 -25.98 7.16
CA PRO A 86 -46.20 -25.62 7.92
C PRO A 86 -45.95 -25.21 9.39
N ASN A 87 -44.75 -25.48 9.92
CA ASN A 87 -44.39 -25.19 11.30
C ASN A 87 -43.55 -23.90 11.39
N GLU A 88 -44.14 -22.87 11.98
CA GLU A 88 -43.54 -21.54 12.14
C GLU A 88 -42.22 -21.57 12.91
N PHE A 89 -42.12 -22.36 13.98
CA PHE A 89 -40.90 -22.48 14.76
C PHE A 89 -39.74 -23.04 13.93
N ILE A 90 -40.01 -24.06 13.11
CA ILE A 90 -39.00 -24.67 12.23
C ILE A 90 -38.58 -23.69 11.13
N ALA A 91 -39.54 -22.96 10.54
CA ALA A 91 -39.25 -21.95 9.52
C ALA A 91 -38.36 -20.83 10.07
N LEU A 92 -38.66 -20.32 11.27
CA LEU A 92 -37.85 -19.30 11.95
C LEU A 92 -36.45 -19.82 12.32
N MET A 93 -36.34 -21.06 12.80
CA MET A 93 -35.04 -21.68 13.09
C MET A 93 -34.19 -21.84 11.83
N LEU A 94 -34.78 -22.27 10.71
CA LEU A 94 -34.08 -22.38 9.44
C LEU A 94 -33.66 -21.01 8.89
N MET A 95 -34.53 -20.01 8.99
CA MET A 95 -34.18 -18.63 8.68
C MET A 95 -32.97 -18.17 9.50
N ALA A 96 -33.02 -18.33 10.83
CA ALA A 96 -31.94 -17.90 11.71
C ALA A 96 -30.61 -18.60 11.38
N VAL A 97 -30.62 -19.93 11.22
CA VAL A 97 -29.43 -20.69 10.85
C VAL A 97 -28.90 -20.25 9.49
N PHE A 98 -29.77 -20.09 8.48
CA PHE A 98 -29.37 -19.68 7.14
C PHE A 98 -28.75 -18.28 7.11
N VAL A 99 -29.39 -17.32 7.80
CA VAL A 99 -28.90 -15.93 7.90
C VAL A 99 -27.58 -15.89 8.66
N VAL A 100 -27.46 -16.58 9.79
CA VAL A 100 -26.20 -16.63 10.58
C VAL A 100 -25.06 -17.23 9.76
N ILE A 101 -25.27 -18.35 9.08
CA ILE A 101 -24.24 -18.96 8.23
C ILE A 101 -23.83 -18.02 7.10
N SER A 102 -24.81 -17.41 6.44
CA SER A 102 -24.57 -16.48 5.34
C SER A 102 -23.79 -15.25 5.80
N GLN A 103 -24.17 -14.66 6.93
CA GLN A 103 -23.53 -13.48 7.49
C GLN A 103 -22.13 -13.80 8.01
N LEU A 104 -21.94 -14.95 8.68
CA LEU A 104 -20.64 -15.38 9.16
C LEU A 104 -19.66 -15.56 8.00
N LYS A 105 -20.10 -16.20 6.90
CA LYS A 105 -19.26 -16.38 5.70
C LYS A 105 -18.76 -15.05 5.14
N ILE A 106 -19.65 -14.07 4.99
CA ILE A 106 -19.29 -12.75 4.43
C ILE A 106 -18.43 -11.95 5.42
N ASN A 107 -18.78 -11.95 6.71
CA ASN A 107 -18.01 -11.22 7.72
C ASN A 107 -16.59 -11.77 7.87
N VAL A 108 -16.39 -13.10 7.78
CA VAL A 108 -15.06 -13.72 7.77
C VAL A 108 -14.26 -13.27 6.55
N MET A 109 -14.88 -13.21 5.37
CA MET A 109 -14.20 -12.73 4.16
C MET A 109 -13.79 -11.26 4.27
N ASN A 110 -14.70 -10.39 4.74
CA ASN A 110 -14.43 -8.97 4.95
C ASN A 110 -13.30 -8.75 5.98
N ALA A 111 -13.29 -9.51 7.07
CA ALA A 111 -12.23 -9.44 8.08
C ALA A 111 -10.88 -9.91 7.53
N TYR A 112 -10.88 -10.99 6.73
CA TYR A 112 -9.69 -11.50 6.07
C TYR A 112 -9.10 -10.48 5.09
N ALA A 113 -9.92 -10.00 4.14
CA ALA A 113 -9.50 -9.05 3.12
C ALA A 113 -9.01 -7.72 3.74
N GLY A 114 -9.75 -7.20 4.73
CA GLY A 114 -9.35 -6.01 5.49
C GLY A 114 -8.01 -6.18 6.19
N SER A 115 -7.80 -7.30 6.88
CA SER A 115 -6.52 -7.56 7.58
C SER A 115 -5.32 -7.60 6.63
N LEU A 116 -5.49 -8.15 5.41
CA LEU A 116 -4.44 -8.21 4.40
C LEU A 116 -4.15 -6.82 3.83
N ALA A 117 -5.19 -6.03 3.55
CA ALA A 117 -5.07 -4.67 3.05
C ALA A 117 -4.31 -3.78 4.05
N TRP A 118 -4.68 -3.81 5.34
CA TRP A 118 -4.00 -3.07 6.39
C TRP A 118 -2.53 -3.50 6.52
N SER A 119 -2.25 -4.80 6.55
CA SER A 119 -0.89 -5.32 6.65
C SER A 119 -0.01 -4.87 5.49
N ASN A 120 -0.53 -4.89 4.26
CA ASN A 120 0.19 -4.44 3.07
C ASN A 120 0.39 -2.91 3.04
N PHE A 121 -0.61 -2.15 3.47
CA PHE A 121 -0.52 -0.69 3.53
C PHE A 121 0.52 -0.25 4.56
N PHE A 122 0.40 -0.73 5.80
CA PHE A 122 1.30 -0.33 6.87
C PHE A 122 2.70 -0.89 6.71
N SER A 123 2.88 -2.10 6.19
CA SER A 123 4.25 -2.60 5.90
C SER A 123 5.01 -1.73 4.90
N ARG A 124 4.31 -1.07 3.97
CA ARG A 124 4.92 -0.09 3.07
C ARG A 124 5.19 1.26 3.74
N LEU A 125 4.33 1.67 4.67
CA LEU A 125 4.39 2.97 5.32
C LEU A 125 5.39 3.01 6.48
N THR A 126 5.41 1.96 7.31
CA THR A 126 6.20 1.90 8.55
C THR A 126 7.42 0.99 8.44
N HIS A 127 7.58 0.27 7.33
CA HIS A 127 8.61 -0.77 7.15
C HIS A 127 8.58 -1.84 8.26
N SER A 128 7.41 -2.06 8.89
CA SER A 128 7.22 -3.04 9.95
C SER A 128 6.03 -3.95 9.65
N HIS A 129 6.11 -5.21 10.07
CA HIS A 129 5.09 -6.20 9.79
C HIS A 129 4.70 -6.98 11.08
N PRO A 130 3.84 -6.42 11.94
CA PRO A 130 3.50 -6.97 13.27
C PRO A 130 2.64 -8.25 13.23
N GLY A 131 2.49 -8.88 12.06
CA GLY A 131 1.70 -10.10 11.87
C GLY A 131 0.22 -9.83 11.57
N ARG A 132 -0.43 -10.77 10.88
CA ARG A 132 -1.80 -10.62 10.37
C ARG A 132 -2.86 -10.48 11.48
N VAL A 133 -2.65 -11.14 12.62
CA VAL A 133 -3.62 -11.17 13.73
C VAL A 133 -3.89 -9.77 14.28
N VAL A 134 -2.86 -8.94 14.41
CA VAL A 134 -3.00 -7.55 14.88
C VAL A 134 -3.93 -6.76 13.96
N TRP A 135 -3.75 -6.90 12.65
CA TRP A 135 -4.59 -6.22 11.65
C TRP A 135 -6.02 -6.76 11.58
N LEU A 136 -6.23 -8.04 11.87
CA LEU A 136 -7.56 -8.61 12.00
C LEU A 136 -8.31 -8.00 13.18
N LEU A 137 -7.67 -7.96 14.37
CA LEU A 137 -8.27 -7.36 15.57
C LEU A 137 -8.57 -5.87 15.34
N PHE A 138 -7.63 -5.14 14.74
CA PHE A 138 -7.81 -3.73 14.38
C PHE A 138 -9.01 -3.51 13.45
N ASN A 139 -9.11 -4.30 12.37
CA ASN A 139 -10.19 -4.16 11.40
C ASN A 139 -11.56 -4.48 12.01
N VAL A 140 -11.64 -5.54 12.82
CA VAL A 140 -12.90 -5.93 13.51
C VAL A 140 -13.29 -4.88 14.55
N ALA A 141 -12.33 -4.34 15.30
CA ALA A 141 -12.61 -3.29 16.30
C ALA A 141 -13.16 -2.01 15.67
N ILE A 142 -12.57 -1.55 14.55
CA ILE A 142 -13.09 -0.39 13.81
C ILE A 142 -14.48 -0.69 13.25
N ALA A 143 -14.68 -1.86 12.65
CA ALA A 143 -15.99 -2.24 12.12
C ALA A 143 -17.07 -2.25 13.23
N LEU A 144 -16.76 -2.81 14.40
CA LEU A 144 -17.65 -2.83 15.55
C LEU A 144 -17.98 -1.41 16.03
N LEU A 145 -16.95 -0.57 16.21
CA LEU A 145 -17.11 0.82 16.62
C LEU A 145 -18.02 1.59 15.64
N LEU A 146 -17.79 1.46 14.33
CA LEU A 146 -18.60 2.12 13.31
C LEU A 146 -20.06 1.64 13.31
N MET A 147 -20.29 0.36 13.58
CA MET A 147 -21.64 -0.20 13.72
C MET A 147 -22.35 0.33 14.98
N GLU A 148 -21.66 0.42 16.11
CA GLU A 148 -22.20 0.98 17.36
C GLU A 148 -22.54 2.48 17.24
N LEU A 149 -21.79 3.22 16.42
CA LEU A 149 -22.05 4.63 16.12
C LEU A 149 -23.21 4.86 15.14
N GLY A 150 -23.86 3.79 14.65
CA GLY A 150 -25.08 3.91 13.83
C GLY A 150 -24.86 4.43 12.42
N ILE A 151 -23.72 4.12 11.79
CA ILE A 151 -23.31 4.65 10.48
C ILE A 151 -24.18 4.19 9.29
N TYR A 152 -25.20 3.35 9.51
CA TYR A 152 -26.05 2.76 8.45
C TYR A 152 -26.67 3.79 7.51
N ARG A 153 -27.14 4.94 8.02
CA ARG A 153 -27.71 6.00 7.16
C ARG A 153 -26.64 6.76 6.37
N LEU A 154 -25.46 6.92 6.96
CA LEU A 154 -24.30 7.54 6.29
C LEU A 154 -23.73 6.65 5.19
N LEU A 155 -23.84 5.32 5.34
CA LEU A 155 -23.37 4.35 4.35
C LEU A 155 -24.08 4.52 3.01
N GLU A 156 -25.40 4.72 2.97
CA GLU A 156 -26.13 4.84 1.70
C GLU A 156 -25.72 6.08 0.89
N GLU A 157 -25.56 7.23 1.54
CA GLU A 157 -25.10 8.45 0.87
C GLU A 157 -23.60 8.40 0.50
N THR A 158 -22.75 7.79 1.35
CA THR A 158 -21.32 7.66 1.06
C THR A 158 -21.00 6.58 0.02
N LEU A 159 -21.88 5.60 -0.17
CA LEU A 159 -21.73 4.55 -1.20
C LEU A 159 -21.66 5.15 -2.61
N GLY A 160 -22.35 6.25 -2.87
CA GLY A 160 -22.26 6.98 -4.14
C GLY A 160 -20.83 7.48 -4.40
N ILE A 161 -20.25 8.20 -3.45
CA ILE A 161 -18.87 8.72 -3.50
C ILE A 161 -17.85 7.57 -3.58
N PHE A 162 -18.03 6.54 -2.74
CA PHE A 162 -17.18 5.36 -2.74
C PHE A 162 -17.18 4.66 -4.11
N SER A 163 -18.35 4.51 -4.74
CA SER A 163 -18.46 3.89 -6.07
C SER A 163 -17.67 4.66 -7.13
N ILE A 164 -17.63 5.99 -7.06
CA ILE A 164 -16.86 6.84 -7.99
C ILE A 164 -15.36 6.60 -7.82
N ILE A 165 -14.87 6.60 -6.57
CA ILE A 165 -13.44 6.38 -6.28
C ILE A 165 -13.03 4.96 -6.69
N ALA A 166 -13.85 3.97 -6.34
CA ALA A 166 -13.65 2.58 -6.74
C ALA A 166 -13.60 2.43 -8.26
N MET A 167 -14.49 3.12 -8.99
CA MET A 167 -14.51 3.08 -10.46
C MET A 167 -13.28 3.74 -11.05
N ALA A 168 -12.89 4.92 -10.58
CA ALA A 168 -11.66 5.56 -11.04
C ALA A 168 -10.44 4.63 -10.88
N TRP A 169 -10.34 3.94 -9.75
CA TRP A 169 -9.24 3.00 -9.48
C TRP A 169 -9.27 1.75 -10.37
N LEU A 170 -10.38 1.00 -10.37
CA LEU A 170 -10.50 -0.25 -11.13
C LEU A 170 -10.43 -0.01 -12.64
N CYS A 171 -11.00 1.09 -13.12
CA CYS A 171 -10.98 1.42 -14.54
C CYS A 171 -9.60 1.90 -14.99
N SER A 172 -8.83 2.56 -14.13
CA SER A 172 -7.44 2.93 -14.45
C SER A 172 -6.56 1.69 -14.65
N ILE A 173 -6.68 0.70 -13.76
CA ILE A 173 -6.01 -0.60 -13.89
C ILE A 173 -6.49 -1.31 -15.15
N SER A 174 -7.80 -1.36 -15.37
CA SER A 174 -8.39 -2.03 -16.53
C SER A 174 -7.93 -1.39 -17.85
N ALA A 175 -7.90 -0.06 -17.92
CA ALA A 175 -7.38 0.67 -19.08
C ALA A 175 -5.93 0.31 -19.37
N ASP A 176 -5.10 0.18 -18.33
CA ASP A 176 -3.70 -0.22 -18.51
C ASP A 176 -3.56 -1.64 -19.07
N LEU A 177 -4.33 -2.59 -18.54
CA LEU A 177 -4.26 -3.99 -18.93
C LEU A 177 -4.88 -4.26 -20.31
N PHE A 178 -6.03 -3.64 -20.62
CA PHE A 178 -6.78 -3.92 -21.85
C PHE A 178 -6.46 -2.96 -23.00
N ILE A 179 -5.93 -1.76 -22.73
CA ILE A 179 -5.61 -0.77 -23.76
C ILE A 179 -4.11 -0.55 -23.87
N ASN A 180 -3.44 -0.11 -22.79
CA ASN A 180 -2.02 0.28 -22.88
C ASN A 180 -1.10 -0.89 -23.21
N LYS A 181 -1.34 -2.07 -22.62
CA LYS A 181 -0.53 -3.27 -22.91
C LYS A 181 -0.67 -3.74 -24.36
N PRO A 182 -1.89 -3.98 -24.91
CA PRO A 182 -2.03 -4.37 -26.31
C PRO A 182 -1.52 -3.33 -27.31
N LEU A 183 -1.62 -2.04 -27.00
CA LEU A 183 -1.09 -0.94 -27.83
C LEU A 183 0.44 -0.77 -27.71
N GLY A 184 1.11 -1.53 -26.84
CA GLY A 184 2.56 -1.43 -26.62
C GLY A 184 3.01 -0.18 -25.84
N LEU A 185 2.07 0.55 -25.22
CA LEU A 185 2.37 1.70 -24.35
C LEU A 185 2.89 1.25 -22.98
N SER A 186 2.45 0.08 -22.49
CA SER A 186 2.97 -0.60 -21.30
C SER A 186 3.91 -1.74 -21.70
N PRO A 187 4.99 -1.99 -20.94
CA PRO A 187 5.82 -3.18 -21.13
C PRO A 187 5.03 -4.49 -20.92
N PRO A 188 5.47 -5.59 -21.55
CA PRO A 188 4.88 -6.92 -21.35
C PRO A 188 5.18 -7.46 -19.96
N GLY A 189 4.23 -8.20 -19.39
CA GLY A 189 4.29 -8.68 -18.00
C GLY A 189 3.87 -7.64 -16.96
N ILE A 190 3.76 -8.08 -15.71
CA ILE A 190 3.48 -7.21 -14.55
C ILE A 190 4.68 -7.31 -13.62
N GLU A 191 5.35 -6.18 -13.41
CA GLU A 191 6.46 -6.09 -12.46
C GLU A 191 5.92 -5.70 -11.09
N PHE A 192 6.30 -6.44 -10.05
CA PHE A 192 5.83 -6.24 -8.68
C PHE A 192 6.94 -5.81 -7.72
N LYS A 193 8.21 -5.96 -8.13
CA LYS A 193 9.37 -5.62 -7.29
C LYS A 193 9.46 -4.11 -7.07
N ARG A 194 9.42 -3.68 -5.80
CA ARG A 194 9.60 -2.27 -5.39
C ARG A 194 10.83 -1.61 -6.02
N ALA A 195 11.94 -2.35 -6.12
CA ALA A 195 13.20 -1.83 -6.67
C ALA A 195 13.14 -1.52 -8.17
N HIS A 196 12.15 -2.05 -8.91
CA HIS A 196 12.01 -1.89 -10.35
C HIS A 196 10.93 -0.88 -10.73
N LEU A 197 10.11 -0.48 -9.76
CA LEU A 197 8.96 0.39 -9.96
C LEU A 197 9.26 1.81 -9.50
N TYR A 198 8.67 2.77 -10.19
CA TYR A 198 8.59 4.15 -9.69
C TYR A 198 7.67 4.21 -8.47
N ASP A 199 7.97 5.11 -7.52
CA ASP A 199 7.10 5.31 -6.35
C ASP A 199 5.73 5.85 -6.77
N ILE A 200 5.71 6.74 -7.76
CA ILE A 200 4.49 7.25 -8.39
C ILE A 200 4.55 6.98 -9.89
N ASN A 201 3.57 6.21 -10.39
CA ASN A 201 3.31 6.10 -11.82
C ASN A 201 2.21 7.10 -12.21
N PRO A 202 2.52 8.18 -12.98
CA PRO A 202 1.54 9.17 -13.40
C PRO A 202 0.45 8.59 -14.30
N VAL A 203 0.70 7.47 -15.01
CA VAL A 203 -0.31 6.82 -15.85
C VAL A 203 -1.47 6.31 -14.99
N GLY A 204 -1.17 5.52 -13.95
CA GLY A 204 -2.19 4.97 -13.06
C GLY A 204 -2.75 6.03 -12.10
N VAL A 205 -1.89 6.67 -11.31
CA VAL A 205 -2.31 7.62 -10.28
C VAL A 205 -2.94 8.87 -10.90
N GLY A 206 -2.37 9.37 -12.00
CA GLY A 206 -2.88 10.56 -12.68
C GLY A 206 -4.24 10.33 -13.34
N SER A 207 -4.43 9.19 -14.02
CA SER A 207 -5.74 8.87 -14.61
C SER A 207 -6.81 8.63 -13.55
N MET A 208 -6.48 7.92 -12.46
CA MET A 208 -7.38 7.71 -11.33
C MET A 208 -7.78 9.03 -10.68
N LEU A 209 -6.80 9.91 -10.39
CA LEU A 209 -7.08 11.21 -9.78
C LEU A 209 -7.95 12.09 -10.69
N LEU A 210 -7.60 12.20 -11.98
CA LEU A 210 -8.35 13.00 -12.94
C LEU A 210 -9.80 12.50 -13.08
N SER A 211 -9.98 11.18 -13.17
CA SER A 211 -11.30 10.54 -13.23
C SER A 211 -12.11 10.79 -11.97
N ALA A 212 -11.53 10.55 -10.79
CA ALA A 212 -12.20 10.78 -9.52
C ALA A 212 -12.62 12.25 -9.36
N VAL A 213 -11.75 13.21 -9.69
CA VAL A 213 -12.05 14.64 -9.58
C VAL A 213 -13.20 15.04 -10.51
N ILE A 214 -13.16 14.65 -11.79
CA ILE A 214 -14.20 15.00 -12.76
C ILE A 214 -15.53 14.35 -12.38
N ALA A 215 -15.52 13.08 -11.99
CA ALA A 215 -16.72 12.35 -11.60
C ALA A 215 -17.32 12.86 -10.28
N LEU A 216 -16.49 13.23 -9.29
CA LEU A 216 -16.97 13.86 -8.07
C LEU A 216 -17.55 15.25 -8.34
N ALA A 217 -16.90 16.05 -9.19
CA ALA A 217 -17.47 17.34 -9.61
C ALA A 217 -18.83 17.16 -10.29
N ALA A 218 -18.98 16.14 -11.14
CA ALA A 218 -20.27 15.77 -11.74
C ALA A 218 -21.29 15.35 -10.67
N HIS A 219 -20.89 14.52 -9.71
CA HIS A 219 -21.74 14.05 -8.61
C HIS A 219 -22.31 15.19 -7.76
N PHE A 220 -21.50 16.23 -7.51
CA PHE A 220 -21.93 17.44 -6.79
C PHE A 220 -22.68 18.44 -7.68
N GLY A 221 -22.99 18.09 -8.94
CA GLY A 221 -23.87 18.87 -9.81
C GLY A 221 -23.17 19.94 -10.66
N ALA A 222 -21.83 19.98 -10.72
CA ALA A 222 -21.11 20.98 -11.52
C ALA A 222 -21.45 20.94 -13.03
N PHE A 223 -21.92 19.80 -13.53
CA PHE A 223 -22.29 19.56 -14.93
C PHE A 223 -23.79 19.25 -15.13
N GLY A 224 -24.63 19.58 -14.13
CA GLY A 224 -26.08 19.33 -14.15
C GLY A 224 -26.51 17.96 -13.63
N GLU A 225 -27.82 17.76 -13.48
CA GLU A 225 -28.42 16.59 -12.83
C GLU A 225 -28.16 15.27 -13.58
N MET A 226 -28.19 15.30 -14.91
CA MET A 226 -27.92 14.11 -15.72
C MET A 226 -26.49 13.61 -15.52
N ALA A 227 -25.52 14.52 -15.46
CA ALA A 227 -24.12 14.16 -15.21
C ALA A 227 -23.92 13.64 -13.77
N ALA A 228 -24.64 14.19 -12.79
CA ALA A 228 -24.61 13.70 -11.42
C ALA A 228 -25.12 12.24 -11.31
N ALA A 229 -26.21 11.91 -12.02
CA ALA A 229 -26.73 10.54 -12.08
C ALA A 229 -25.78 9.57 -12.79
N LEU A 230 -25.00 10.05 -13.77
CA LEU A 230 -24.06 9.27 -14.56
C LEU A 230 -22.61 9.33 -14.05
N ALA A 231 -22.35 9.93 -12.88
CA ALA A 231 -21.00 10.17 -12.37
C ALA A 231 -20.08 8.92 -12.36
N PRO A 232 -20.52 7.73 -11.91
CA PRO A 232 -19.67 6.52 -11.99
C PRO A 232 -19.31 6.11 -13.42
N TYR A 233 -20.19 6.34 -14.40
CA TYR A 233 -19.93 6.08 -15.82
C TYR A 233 -18.97 7.12 -16.41
N ILE A 234 -19.07 8.38 -15.98
CA ILE A 234 -18.09 9.42 -16.31
C ILE A 234 -16.71 9.00 -15.80
N ALA A 235 -16.61 8.48 -14.57
CA ALA A 235 -15.34 7.98 -14.02
C ALA A 235 -14.72 6.89 -14.91
N LEU A 236 -15.52 5.91 -15.35
CA LEU A 236 -15.11 4.86 -16.29
C LEU A 236 -14.57 5.46 -17.60
N VAL A 237 -15.36 6.30 -18.27
CA VAL A 237 -15.00 6.89 -19.58
C VAL A 237 -13.73 7.73 -19.47
N VAL A 238 -13.62 8.57 -18.43
CA VAL A 238 -12.43 9.39 -18.21
C VAL A 238 -11.20 8.52 -17.99
N CYS A 239 -11.29 7.43 -17.22
CA CYS A 239 -10.14 6.52 -17.04
C CYS A 239 -9.70 5.84 -18.34
N LEU A 240 -10.64 5.37 -19.15
CA LEU A 240 -10.36 4.70 -20.43
C LEU A 240 -9.69 5.64 -21.45
N ILE A 241 -9.85 6.96 -21.30
CA ILE A 241 -9.22 7.97 -22.15
C ILE A 241 -7.91 8.48 -21.51
N ALA A 242 -7.96 8.86 -20.24
CA ALA A 242 -6.84 9.50 -19.54
C ALA A 242 -5.65 8.56 -19.37
N SER A 243 -5.88 7.28 -19.06
CA SER A 243 -4.78 6.33 -18.89
C SER A 243 -3.96 6.15 -20.18
N PRO A 244 -4.57 5.84 -21.35
CA PRO A 244 -3.84 5.80 -22.62
C PRO A 244 -3.24 7.15 -23.02
N ALA A 245 -3.94 8.26 -22.82
CA ALA A 245 -3.43 9.59 -23.15
C ALA A 245 -2.16 9.93 -22.36
N ILE A 246 -2.14 9.65 -21.05
CA ILE A 246 -0.97 9.88 -20.20
C ILE A 246 0.14 8.88 -20.54
N ALA A 247 -0.18 7.61 -20.80
CA ALA A 247 0.81 6.61 -21.21
C ALA A 247 1.50 6.98 -22.53
N TRP A 248 0.72 7.47 -23.49
CA TRP A 248 1.22 7.98 -24.77
C TRP A 248 2.07 9.24 -24.60
N ALA A 249 1.58 10.23 -23.84
CA ALA A 249 2.31 11.47 -23.56
C ALA A 249 3.65 11.21 -22.83
N THR A 250 3.68 10.22 -21.93
CA THR A 250 4.89 9.84 -21.19
C THR A 250 5.75 8.78 -21.89
N LYS A 251 5.32 8.29 -23.07
CA LYS A 251 5.99 7.23 -23.85
C LYS A 251 6.34 5.98 -23.02
N GLY A 252 5.50 5.64 -22.05
CA GLY A 252 5.72 4.50 -21.15
C GLY A 252 6.96 4.59 -20.24
N LYS A 253 7.55 5.78 -20.04
CA LYS A 253 8.80 5.96 -19.27
C LYS A 253 8.66 5.54 -17.79
N TYR A 254 7.46 5.64 -17.23
CA TYR A 254 7.21 5.48 -15.79
C TYR A 254 6.78 4.06 -15.37
N TYR A 255 6.80 3.06 -16.27
CA TYR A 255 6.47 1.68 -15.91
C TYR A 255 7.63 0.94 -15.23
N LEU A 256 8.86 1.14 -15.69
CA LEU A 256 10.05 0.45 -15.18
C LEU A 256 11.17 1.44 -14.92
N ALA A 257 11.59 1.55 -13.66
CA ALA A 257 12.73 2.37 -13.24
C ALA A 257 14.06 1.71 -13.63
N ARG A 258 14.10 0.37 -13.64
CA ARG A 258 15.27 -0.41 -14.08
C ARG A 258 14.83 -1.74 -14.69
N LYS A 259 15.68 -2.32 -15.53
CA LYS A 259 15.44 -3.62 -16.16
C LYS A 259 15.95 -4.77 -15.27
N PRO A 260 15.27 -5.93 -15.24
CA PRO A 260 15.76 -7.10 -14.54
C PRO A 260 17.09 -7.59 -15.11
N ARG A 261 17.92 -8.22 -14.27
CA ARG A 261 19.21 -8.78 -14.67
C ARG A 261 19.00 -10.03 -15.53
N LYS A 262 19.37 -9.96 -16.81
CA LYS A 262 19.25 -11.10 -17.75
C LYS A 262 19.95 -12.38 -17.27
N GLN A 263 21.08 -12.24 -16.56
CA GLN A 263 21.86 -13.36 -16.04
C GLN A 263 21.14 -14.20 -14.98
N TRP A 264 20.06 -13.69 -14.38
CA TRP A 264 19.29 -14.41 -13.37
C TRP A 264 18.13 -15.19 -13.97
N ALA A 265 17.74 -14.89 -15.21
CA ALA A 265 16.63 -15.58 -15.88
C ALA A 265 16.89 -17.07 -16.14
N SER A 266 18.15 -17.51 -16.14
CA SER A 266 18.53 -18.92 -16.33
C SER A 266 18.78 -19.67 -15.02
N ARG A 267 18.62 -19.03 -13.85
CA ARG A 267 18.81 -19.67 -12.54
C ARG A 267 17.48 -20.22 -12.05
N THR A 268 17.53 -21.31 -11.28
CA THR A 268 16.34 -21.86 -10.61
C THR A 268 16.07 -21.17 -9.28
N SER A 269 17.13 -20.80 -8.55
CA SER A 269 17.02 -20.08 -7.29
C SER A 269 18.19 -19.11 -7.06
N VAL A 270 17.94 -18.10 -6.24
CA VAL A 270 18.94 -17.16 -5.73
C VAL A 270 18.70 -16.98 -4.24
N THR A 271 19.76 -17.06 -3.45
CA THR A 271 19.70 -16.89 -1.99
C THR A 271 19.66 -15.40 -1.62
N CYS A 272 18.76 -15.02 -0.71
CA CYS A 272 18.70 -13.68 -0.15
C CYS A 272 19.84 -13.45 0.86
N SER A 273 20.53 -12.32 0.77
CA SER A 273 21.61 -11.95 1.70
C SER A 273 21.16 -11.60 3.12
N ILE A 274 19.87 -11.32 3.33
CA ILE A 274 19.34 -10.90 4.65
C ILE A 274 18.68 -12.05 5.38
N CYS A 275 17.75 -12.76 4.73
CA CYS A 275 17.03 -13.87 5.35
C CYS A 275 17.60 -15.25 5.00
N GLU A 276 18.63 -15.32 4.16
CA GLU A 276 19.37 -16.54 3.80
C GLU A 276 18.54 -17.67 3.15
N HIS A 277 17.26 -17.40 2.83
CA HIS A 277 16.40 -18.34 2.13
C HIS A 277 16.58 -18.26 0.60
N PRO A 278 16.43 -19.40 -0.10
CA PRO A 278 16.41 -19.44 -1.56
C PRO A 278 15.05 -19.00 -2.10
N PHE A 279 15.05 -18.12 -3.10
CA PHE A 279 13.85 -17.67 -3.81
C PHE A 279 14.02 -17.79 -5.32
N GLU A 280 12.91 -17.77 -6.04
CA GLU A 280 12.91 -17.71 -7.49
C GLU A 280 13.52 -16.38 -7.98
N PRO A 281 14.22 -16.36 -9.12
CA PRO A 281 14.83 -15.14 -9.65
C PRO A 281 13.85 -13.99 -9.89
N GLU A 282 12.58 -14.31 -10.12
CA GLU A 282 11.52 -13.31 -10.31
C GLU A 282 11.20 -12.53 -9.04
N ASP A 283 11.38 -13.12 -7.87
CA ASP A 283 11.22 -12.49 -6.55
C ASP A 283 12.47 -11.76 -6.07
N MET A 284 13.56 -11.82 -6.85
CA MET A 284 14.87 -11.35 -6.41
C MET A 284 15.26 -10.04 -7.08
N ALA A 285 15.94 -9.20 -6.30
CA ALA A 285 16.47 -7.91 -6.71
C ALA A 285 17.95 -7.80 -6.31
N TRP A 286 18.74 -7.06 -7.08
CA TRP A 286 20.08 -6.67 -6.64
C TRP A 286 20.01 -5.38 -5.84
N CYS A 287 20.57 -5.39 -4.63
CA CYS A 287 20.70 -4.20 -3.79
C CYS A 287 22.12 -3.62 -3.90
N PRO A 288 22.28 -2.37 -4.39
CA PRO A 288 23.58 -1.71 -4.43
C PRO A 288 24.17 -1.44 -3.04
N ALA A 289 23.33 -1.20 -2.02
CA ALA A 289 23.79 -0.88 -0.67
C ALA A 289 24.51 -2.06 0.00
N TYR A 290 24.03 -3.29 -0.22
CA TYR A 290 24.67 -4.52 0.28
C TYR A 290 25.60 -5.19 -0.72
N ALA A 291 25.65 -4.67 -1.96
CA ALA A 291 26.29 -5.34 -3.09
C ALA A 291 25.92 -6.84 -3.19
N ALA A 292 24.64 -7.17 -2.94
CA ALA A 292 24.17 -8.56 -2.87
C ALA A 292 22.70 -8.73 -3.35
N PRO A 293 22.28 -9.97 -3.68
CA PRO A 293 20.88 -10.29 -3.95
C PRO A 293 20.02 -10.19 -2.69
N ILE A 294 18.81 -9.67 -2.85
CA ILE A 294 17.81 -9.52 -1.79
C ILE A 294 16.43 -9.93 -2.34
N CYS A 295 15.62 -10.60 -1.53
CA CYS A 295 14.25 -10.92 -1.93
C CYS A 295 13.35 -9.68 -1.87
N SER A 296 12.24 -9.73 -2.60
CA SER A 296 11.26 -8.63 -2.71
C SER A 296 10.74 -8.15 -1.35
N LEU A 297 10.52 -9.07 -0.40
CA LEU A 297 10.05 -8.78 0.96
C LEU A 297 11.14 -8.11 1.81
N CYS A 298 12.36 -8.66 1.85
CA CYS A 298 13.45 -7.99 2.57
C CYS A 298 13.73 -6.60 1.96
N CYS A 299 13.64 -6.46 0.63
CA CYS A 299 13.78 -5.17 -0.05
C CYS A 299 12.68 -4.17 0.32
N SER A 300 11.45 -4.61 0.62
CA SER A 300 10.37 -3.70 1.01
C SER A 300 10.48 -3.25 2.47
N LEU A 301 10.99 -4.13 3.34
CA LEU A 301 11.20 -3.89 4.77
C LEU A 301 12.49 -3.11 5.07
N ASP A 302 13.47 -3.14 4.19
CA ASP A 302 14.75 -2.49 4.44
C ASP A 302 14.73 -0.99 4.14
N ALA A 303 14.78 -0.18 5.19
CA ALA A 303 14.84 1.28 5.11
C ALA A 303 16.28 1.82 4.91
N ARG A 304 17.32 1.03 5.21
CA ARG A 304 18.73 1.51 5.22
C ARG A 304 19.26 1.84 3.84
N CYS A 305 18.71 1.21 2.79
CA CYS A 305 19.18 1.38 1.43
C CYS A 305 18.76 2.71 0.77
N HIS A 306 17.82 3.46 1.38
CA HIS A 306 17.28 4.73 0.88
C HIS A 306 16.97 4.76 -0.64
N ASP A 307 16.45 3.64 -1.17
CA ASP A 307 16.14 3.48 -2.60
C ASP A 307 17.32 3.81 -3.55
N MET A 308 18.57 3.59 -3.11
CA MET A 308 19.79 3.73 -3.94
C MET A 308 19.74 2.95 -5.26
N CYS A 309 18.91 1.91 -5.30
CA CYS A 309 18.67 1.12 -6.50
C CYS A 309 17.94 1.86 -7.63
N LYS A 310 17.28 3.00 -7.34
CA LYS A 310 16.42 3.74 -8.26
C LYS A 310 16.46 5.28 -8.04
N PRO A 311 17.60 5.94 -8.30
CA PRO A 311 17.85 7.34 -7.91
C PRO A 311 16.93 8.39 -8.56
N HIS A 312 16.30 8.10 -9.69
CA HIS A 312 15.37 9.03 -10.37
C HIS A 312 13.90 8.68 -10.13
N ALA A 313 13.62 7.57 -9.45
CA ALA A 313 12.30 6.98 -9.36
C ALA A 313 11.68 7.06 -7.95
N HIS A 314 12.44 7.59 -6.98
CA HIS A 314 11.96 7.80 -5.63
C HIS A 314 11.10 9.09 -5.54
N PHE A 315 10.17 9.12 -4.59
CA PHE A 315 9.18 10.18 -4.42
C PHE A 315 9.78 11.59 -4.45
N ARG A 316 10.86 11.84 -3.69
CA ARG A 316 11.54 13.14 -3.63
C ARG A 316 12.12 13.59 -4.98
N ALA A 317 12.69 12.67 -5.77
CA ALA A 317 13.20 13.02 -7.10
C ALA A 317 12.06 13.33 -8.07
N GLN A 318 10.96 12.58 -7.99
CA GLN A 318 9.80 12.80 -8.85
C GLN A 318 9.09 14.12 -8.53
N THR A 319 8.87 14.43 -7.26
CA THR A 319 8.24 15.70 -6.85
C THR A 319 9.13 16.89 -7.20
N HIS A 320 10.45 16.77 -7.02
CA HIS A 320 11.39 17.79 -7.45
C HIS A 320 11.36 18.00 -8.97
N ALA A 321 11.33 16.92 -9.76
CA ALA A 321 11.27 17.01 -11.22
C ALA A 321 10.01 17.74 -11.70
N VAL A 322 8.84 17.43 -11.12
CA VAL A 322 7.58 18.11 -11.45
C VAL A 322 7.59 19.56 -10.96
N ALA A 323 8.07 19.82 -9.74
CA ALA A 323 8.21 21.18 -9.22
C ALA A 323 9.11 22.02 -10.13
N SER A 324 10.22 21.46 -10.61
CA SER A 324 11.15 22.16 -11.52
C SER A 324 10.59 22.43 -12.92
N SER A 325 9.55 21.71 -13.35
CA SER A 325 8.91 21.98 -14.65
C SER A 325 7.78 23.01 -14.57
N VAL A 326 7.21 23.25 -13.38
CA VAL A 326 6.07 24.16 -13.19
C VAL A 326 6.45 25.44 -12.45
N LEU A 327 7.37 25.36 -11.48
CA LEU A 327 7.73 26.45 -10.59
C LEU A 327 9.13 27.01 -10.90
N PRO A 328 9.34 28.33 -10.76
CA PRO A 328 10.66 28.93 -10.85
C PRO A 328 11.56 28.51 -9.67
N GLN A 329 12.89 28.52 -9.88
CA GLN A 329 13.86 28.03 -8.87
C GLN A 329 13.73 28.71 -7.50
N TRP A 330 13.47 30.02 -7.45
CA TRP A 330 13.29 30.75 -6.20
C TRP A 330 12.12 30.20 -5.35
N ALA A 331 11.07 29.71 -5.99
CA ALA A 331 9.90 29.15 -5.30
C ALA A 331 10.22 27.76 -4.75
N ILE A 332 10.99 26.97 -5.49
CA ILE A 332 11.45 25.64 -5.05
C ILE A 332 12.37 25.77 -3.84
N GLU A 333 13.34 26.69 -3.89
CA GLU A 333 14.22 26.97 -2.75
C GLU A 333 13.43 27.40 -1.52
N LYS A 334 12.45 28.31 -1.68
CA LYS A 334 11.55 28.69 -0.58
C LYS A 334 10.73 27.53 -0.04
N LEU A 335 10.18 26.67 -0.91
CA LEU A 335 9.38 25.50 -0.50
C LEU A 335 10.20 24.45 0.25
N GLN A 336 11.51 24.35 -0.04
CA GLN A 336 12.41 23.43 0.66
C GLN A 336 12.83 23.93 2.05
N THR A 337 12.69 25.24 2.34
CA THR A 337 12.94 25.78 3.68
C THR A 337 12.00 25.17 4.73
N ARG A 338 12.35 25.33 6.02
CA ARG A 338 11.48 24.93 7.15
C ARG A 338 10.08 25.54 7.04
N LEU A 339 10.03 26.84 6.75
CA LEU A 339 8.78 27.60 6.58
C LEU A 339 7.99 27.12 5.36
N GLY A 340 8.66 26.78 4.26
CA GLY A 340 8.02 26.23 3.06
C GLY A 340 7.37 24.87 3.31
N ARG A 341 8.11 23.95 3.95
CA ARG A 341 7.60 22.61 4.31
C ARG A 341 6.44 22.71 5.30
N TYR A 342 6.53 23.61 6.28
CA TYR A 342 5.43 23.91 7.19
C TYR A 342 4.20 24.43 6.45
N GLY A 343 4.36 25.46 5.60
CA GLY A 343 3.25 26.04 4.86
C GLY A 343 2.55 25.03 3.94
N MET A 344 3.33 24.18 3.27
CA MET A 344 2.79 23.13 2.40
C MET A 344 2.01 22.07 3.20
N SER A 345 2.59 21.56 4.29
CA SER A 345 1.94 20.54 5.12
C SER A 345 0.69 21.09 5.83
N MET A 346 0.73 22.34 6.30
CA MET A 346 -0.41 23.04 6.89
C MET A 346 -1.52 23.29 5.85
N GLY A 347 -1.16 23.74 4.65
CA GLY A 347 -2.11 23.93 3.54
C GLY A 347 -2.83 22.62 3.16
N ILE A 348 -2.09 21.51 3.08
CA ILE A 348 -2.68 20.19 2.81
C ILE A 348 -3.60 19.76 3.96
N ALA A 349 -3.16 19.86 5.21
CA ALA A 349 -3.97 19.46 6.36
C ALA A 349 -5.27 20.26 6.49
N THR A 350 -5.20 21.58 6.30
CA THR A 350 -6.37 22.47 6.32
C THR A 350 -7.30 22.25 5.13
N ALA A 351 -6.76 21.98 3.93
CA ALA A 351 -7.58 21.62 2.77
C ALA A 351 -8.34 20.30 2.98
N ILE A 352 -7.68 19.28 3.55
CA ILE A 352 -8.33 18.00 3.89
C ILE A 352 -9.41 18.21 4.95
N LEU A 353 -9.10 18.91 6.04
CA LEU A 353 -10.05 19.20 7.11
C LEU A 353 -11.26 19.99 6.58
N GLY A 354 -11.00 21.05 5.80
CA GLY A 354 -12.04 21.87 5.19
C GLY A 354 -12.89 21.09 4.18
N GLY A 355 -12.26 20.22 3.39
CA GLY A 355 -12.97 19.33 2.46
C GLY A 355 -13.89 18.35 3.18
N ILE A 356 -13.43 17.71 4.27
CA ILE A 356 -14.23 16.78 5.08
C ILE A 356 -15.40 17.53 5.75
N LEU A 357 -15.13 18.65 6.42
CA LEU A 357 -16.19 19.42 7.10
C LEU A 357 -17.17 20.05 6.11
N GLY A 358 -16.69 20.49 4.95
CA GLY A 358 -17.54 20.98 3.85
C GLY A 358 -18.43 19.89 3.28
N LEU A 359 -17.92 18.66 3.16
CA LEU A 359 -18.72 17.51 2.77
C LEU A 359 -19.79 17.19 3.82
N ILE A 360 -19.44 17.22 5.10
CA ILE A 360 -20.39 17.02 6.20
C ILE A 360 -21.48 18.10 6.18
N TYR A 361 -21.10 19.37 6.01
CA TYR A 361 -22.03 20.48 5.89
C TYR A 361 -23.01 20.27 4.72
N TYR A 362 -22.48 19.87 3.56
CA TYR A 362 -23.30 19.61 2.37
C TYR A 362 -24.36 18.53 2.65
N PHE A 363 -23.96 17.40 3.25
CA PHE A 363 -24.92 16.35 3.62
C PHE A 363 -25.93 16.82 4.66
N ALA A 364 -25.46 17.45 5.75
CA ALA A 364 -26.33 17.93 6.82
C ALA A 364 -27.36 18.95 6.32
N SER A 365 -26.95 19.87 5.43
CA SER A 365 -27.83 20.90 4.85
C SER A 365 -28.96 20.32 3.99
N ARG A 366 -28.74 19.16 3.36
CA ARG A 366 -29.77 18.45 2.60
C ARG A 366 -30.71 17.65 3.48
N SER A 367 -30.20 17.04 4.54
CA SER A 367 -31.02 16.23 5.44
C SER A 367 -31.93 17.09 6.33
N ALA A 368 -31.47 18.26 6.78
CA ALA A 368 -32.23 19.16 7.65
C ALA A 368 -31.98 20.63 7.26
N PRO A 369 -32.73 21.17 6.29
CA PRO A 369 -32.52 22.52 5.76
C PRO A 369 -32.67 23.61 6.84
N ASP A 370 -33.60 23.43 7.78
CA ASP A 370 -33.95 24.42 8.80
C ASP A 370 -32.84 24.67 9.84
N THR A 371 -31.90 23.73 10.00
CA THR A 371 -30.76 23.85 10.95
C THR A 371 -29.44 24.13 10.25
N SER A 372 -29.45 24.31 8.92
CA SER A 372 -28.25 24.45 8.10
C SER A 372 -27.33 25.58 8.58
N ASP A 373 -27.86 26.75 8.91
CA ASP A 373 -27.07 27.89 9.40
C ASP A 373 -26.35 27.59 10.73
N VAL A 374 -27.04 26.94 11.67
CA VAL A 374 -26.47 26.57 12.97
C VAL A 374 -25.39 25.50 12.82
N VAL A 375 -25.64 24.50 11.97
CA VAL A 375 -24.67 23.45 11.65
C VAL A 375 -23.45 24.06 10.95
N GLY A 376 -23.65 24.95 9.97
CA GLY A 376 -22.57 25.64 9.26
C GLY A 376 -21.70 26.48 10.20
N GLY A 377 -22.32 27.27 11.08
CA GLY A 377 -21.61 28.06 12.08
C GLY A 377 -20.81 27.18 13.05
N THR A 378 -21.40 26.08 13.52
CA THR A 378 -20.72 25.11 14.40
C THR A 378 -19.54 24.45 13.70
N LEU A 379 -19.72 23.97 12.47
CA LEU A 379 -18.65 23.34 11.68
C LEU A 379 -17.51 24.31 11.35
N LEU A 380 -17.83 25.59 11.13
CA LEU A 380 -16.84 26.63 10.89
C LEU A 380 -16.00 26.89 12.15
N VAL A 381 -16.62 26.95 13.33
CA VAL A 381 -15.89 27.04 14.61
C VAL A 381 -14.99 25.81 14.80
N VAL A 382 -15.53 24.60 14.57
CA VAL A 382 -14.76 23.34 14.62
C VAL A 382 -13.57 23.40 13.66
N PHE A 383 -13.78 23.85 12.42
CA PHE A 383 -12.71 24.01 11.43
C PHE A 383 -11.58 24.89 11.95
N PHE A 384 -11.87 26.08 12.48
CA PHE A 384 -10.83 26.97 12.99
C PHE A 384 -10.10 26.40 14.20
N VAL A 385 -10.82 25.78 15.14
CA VAL A 385 -10.21 25.14 16.32
C VAL A 385 -9.25 24.02 15.90
N PHE A 386 -9.70 23.11 15.03
CA PHE A 386 -8.87 22.01 14.56
C PHE A 386 -7.77 22.46 13.60
N ALA A 387 -7.96 23.53 12.82
CA ALA A 387 -6.93 24.11 11.98
C ALA A 387 -5.78 24.70 12.84
N VAL A 388 -6.10 25.37 13.95
CA VAL A 388 -5.08 25.85 14.89
C VAL A 388 -4.32 24.66 15.51
N ALA A 389 -5.04 23.65 16.00
CA ALA A 389 -4.42 22.44 16.56
C ALA A 389 -3.53 21.71 15.53
N ALA A 390 -4.00 21.57 14.29
CA ALA A 390 -3.24 21.01 13.18
C ALA A 390 -2.00 21.85 12.88
N GLY A 391 -2.11 23.19 12.88
CA GLY A 391 -0.97 24.08 12.69
C GLY A 391 0.11 23.91 13.75
N ILE A 392 -0.27 23.73 15.02
CA ILE A 392 0.67 23.45 16.12
C ILE A 392 1.31 22.08 15.90
N MET A 393 0.51 21.04 15.65
CA MET A 393 1.01 19.68 15.44
C MET A 393 1.98 19.60 14.26
N THR A 394 1.60 20.20 13.13
CA THR A 394 2.43 20.25 11.91
C THR A 394 3.75 20.97 12.17
N TRP A 395 3.74 22.06 12.94
CA TRP A 395 4.97 22.74 13.33
C TRP A 395 5.91 21.81 14.12
N PHE A 396 5.39 21.14 15.14
CA PHE A 396 6.15 20.17 15.93
C PHE A 396 6.69 19.01 15.08
N LEU A 397 5.89 18.48 14.15
CA LEU A 397 6.31 17.39 13.27
C LEU A 397 7.43 17.82 12.31
N VAL A 398 7.32 19.01 11.71
CA VAL A 398 8.38 19.57 10.84
C VAL A 398 9.66 19.80 11.64
N LEU A 399 9.55 20.34 12.85
CA LEU A 399 10.70 20.55 13.73
C LEU A 399 11.34 19.22 14.15
N ALA A 400 10.54 18.24 14.55
CA ALA A 400 11.01 16.92 14.95
C ALA A 400 11.69 16.18 13.79
N HIS A 401 11.17 16.31 12.57
CA HIS A 401 11.79 15.75 11.37
C HIS A 401 13.15 16.39 11.09
N ASP A 402 13.25 17.72 11.18
CA ASP A 402 14.53 18.41 11.00
C ASP A 402 15.55 18.06 12.09
N SER A 403 15.11 17.97 13.34
CA SER A 403 15.97 17.53 14.44
C SER A 403 16.48 16.10 14.23
N ARG A 404 15.64 15.20 13.69
CA ARG A 404 16.05 13.83 13.34
C ARG A 404 17.07 13.80 12.22
N LEU A 405 16.88 14.58 11.16
CA LEU A 405 17.84 14.65 10.05
C LEU A 405 19.22 15.12 10.52
N VAL A 406 19.26 16.17 11.34
CA VAL A 406 20.53 16.67 11.91
C VAL A 406 21.17 15.62 12.81
N ALA A 407 20.39 14.91 13.63
CA ALA A 407 20.90 13.84 14.48
C ALA A 407 21.44 12.64 13.67
N GLU A 408 20.78 12.29 12.56
CA GLU A 408 21.24 11.23 11.64
C GLU A 408 22.54 11.62 10.92
N GLU A 409 22.66 12.86 10.45
CA GLU A 409 23.89 13.37 9.83
C GLU A 409 25.06 13.35 10.80
N GLU A 410 24.85 13.81 12.04
CA GLU A 410 25.89 13.82 13.08
C GLU A 410 26.26 12.38 13.49
N SER A 411 25.27 11.49 13.64
CA SER A 411 25.52 10.07 13.93
C SER A 411 26.31 9.39 12.82
N THR A 412 25.98 9.65 11.56
CA THR A 412 26.70 9.10 10.40
C THR A 412 28.14 9.62 10.35
N ARG A 413 28.33 10.91 10.65
CA ARG A 413 29.66 11.53 10.75
C ARG A 413 30.49 10.89 11.86
N GLN A 414 29.93 10.73 13.05
CA GLN A 414 30.60 10.06 14.17
C GLN A 414 30.97 8.62 13.84
N ASN A 415 30.05 7.85 13.25
CA ASN A 415 30.31 6.49 12.83
C ASN A 415 31.46 6.42 11.80
N THR A 416 31.48 7.34 10.84
CA THR A 416 32.57 7.45 9.86
C THR A 416 33.92 7.77 10.51
N LEU A 417 33.93 8.63 11.55
CA LEU A 417 35.14 8.94 12.31
C LEU A 417 35.62 7.75 13.13
N LEU A 418 34.71 7.04 13.82
CA LEU A 418 35.03 5.82 14.57
C LEU A 418 35.60 4.73 13.67
N LEU A 419 35.04 4.52 12.48
CA LEU A 419 35.59 3.55 11.52
C LEU A 419 37.01 3.90 11.09
N LYS A 420 37.33 5.19 10.91
CA LYS A 420 38.69 5.64 10.60
C LYS A 420 39.64 5.46 11.79
N GLU A 421 39.16 5.70 13.01
CA GLU A 421 39.92 5.49 14.24
C GLU A 421 40.25 4.00 14.44
N ILE A 422 39.29 3.11 14.20
CA ILE A 422 39.49 1.65 14.24
C ILE A 422 40.55 1.22 13.21
N ASP A 423 40.48 1.72 11.96
CA ASP A 423 41.49 1.41 10.92
C ASP A 423 42.88 1.93 11.31
N ALA A 424 42.96 3.11 11.91
CA ALA A 424 44.21 3.66 12.41
C ALA A 424 44.78 2.83 13.56
N HIS A 425 43.94 2.42 14.52
CA HIS A 425 44.35 1.55 15.62
C HIS A 425 44.84 0.19 15.14
N GLY A 426 44.17 -0.43 14.16
CA GLY A 426 44.62 -1.68 13.56
C GLY A 426 46.02 -1.57 12.95
N LYS A 427 46.32 -0.46 12.27
CA LYS A 427 47.67 -0.20 11.74
C LYS A 427 48.71 -0.02 12.83
N THR A 428 48.40 0.72 13.88
CA THR A 428 49.34 0.92 15.00
C THR A 428 49.56 -0.37 15.79
N ASP A 429 48.53 -1.20 15.95
CA ASP A 429 48.63 -2.50 16.62
C ASP A 429 49.50 -3.46 15.80
N ASP A 430 49.34 -3.49 14.47
CA ASP A 430 50.21 -4.26 13.57
C ASP A 430 51.68 -3.80 13.65
N GLU A 431 51.93 -2.49 13.69
CA GLU A 431 53.28 -1.94 13.84
C GLU A 431 53.90 -2.28 15.21
N LEU A 432 53.11 -2.15 16.28
CA LEU A 432 53.53 -2.50 17.64
C LEU A 432 53.85 -4.00 17.74
N GLN A 433 53.02 -4.85 17.13
CA GLN A 433 53.24 -6.30 17.11
C GLN A 433 54.53 -6.66 16.37
N ARG A 434 54.78 -6.06 15.19
CA ARG A 434 56.05 -6.26 14.46
C ARG A 434 57.26 -5.77 15.24
N ALA A 435 57.16 -4.62 15.92
CA ALA A 435 58.24 -4.09 16.75
C ALA A 435 58.54 -5.02 17.94
N LYS A 436 57.50 -5.56 18.57
CA LYS A 436 57.60 -6.53 19.67
C LYS A 436 58.25 -7.84 19.20
N GLU A 437 57.81 -8.41 18.08
CA GLU A 437 58.40 -9.63 17.50
C GLU A 437 59.89 -9.42 17.18
N LYS A 438 60.25 -8.26 16.63
CA LYS A 438 61.66 -7.91 16.36
C LYS A 438 62.49 -7.81 17.65
N ALA A 439 61.94 -7.21 18.70
CA ALA A 439 62.60 -7.11 20.00
C ALA A 439 62.75 -8.47 20.67
N GLU A 440 61.74 -9.33 20.62
CA GLU A 440 61.78 -10.70 21.14
C GLU A 440 62.80 -11.56 20.36
N ALA A 441 62.84 -11.46 19.03
CA ALA A 441 63.82 -12.14 18.21
C ALA A 441 65.26 -11.71 18.55
N ALA A 442 65.48 -10.40 18.74
CA ALA A 442 66.78 -9.88 19.18
C ALA A 442 67.16 -10.38 20.58
N ASN A 443 66.20 -10.43 21.51
CA ASN A 443 66.44 -10.93 22.86
C ASN A 443 66.74 -12.44 22.89
N GLN A 444 66.03 -13.22 22.06
CA GLN A 444 66.34 -14.64 21.87
C GLN A 444 67.73 -14.84 21.26
N ALA A 445 68.11 -14.06 20.24
CA ALA A 445 69.45 -14.12 19.65
C ALA A 445 70.54 -13.78 20.68
N LYS A 446 70.34 -12.74 21.50
CA LYS A 446 71.23 -12.39 22.61
C LYS A 446 71.35 -13.54 23.62
N SER A 447 70.22 -14.16 23.98
CA SER A 447 70.20 -15.28 24.92
C SER A 447 70.96 -16.49 24.38
N ARG A 448 70.76 -16.84 23.09
CA ARG A 448 71.53 -17.89 22.40
C ARG A 448 73.03 -17.59 22.36
N TYR A 449 73.41 -16.35 22.06
CA TYR A 449 74.82 -15.93 22.04
C TYR A 449 75.47 -16.07 23.42
N VAL A 450 74.82 -15.61 24.50
CA VAL A 450 75.33 -15.75 25.88
C VAL A 450 75.47 -17.22 26.28
N VAL A 451 74.51 -18.07 25.91
CA VAL A 451 74.58 -19.52 26.15
C VAL A 451 75.73 -20.16 25.36
N GLY A 452 75.93 -19.79 24.09
CA GLY A 452 77.06 -20.27 23.28
C GLY A 452 78.41 -19.85 23.82
N LEU A 453 78.54 -18.60 24.28
CA LEU A 453 79.78 -18.08 24.87
C LEU A 453 80.10 -18.75 26.22
N SER A 454 79.07 -19.05 27.01
CA SER A 454 79.20 -19.86 28.24
C SER A 454 79.61 -21.31 27.95
N HIS A 455 79.13 -21.88 26.84
CA HIS A 455 79.54 -23.21 26.38
C HIS A 455 81.02 -23.21 25.95
N GLU A 456 81.48 -22.20 25.20
CA GLU A 456 82.90 -22.07 24.81
C GLU A 456 83.83 -21.81 26.01
N LEU A 457 83.42 -21.02 26.99
CA LEU A 457 84.17 -20.79 28.23
C LEU A 457 84.25 -22.02 29.15
N ARG A 458 83.30 -22.96 29.04
CA ARG A 458 83.25 -24.18 29.85
C ARG A 458 83.90 -25.40 29.18
N THR A 459 84.20 -25.34 27.89
CA THR A 459 85.06 -26.33 27.23
C THR A 459 86.52 -26.11 27.64
N PRO A 460 87.18 -27.07 28.32
CA PRO A 460 88.58 -26.91 28.70
C PRO A 460 89.46 -26.86 27.45
N LEU A 461 90.29 -25.83 27.34
CA LEU A 461 91.36 -25.72 26.35
C LEU A 461 92.33 -26.90 26.53
N ASN A 462 92.14 -27.96 25.75
CA ASN A 462 93.10 -29.04 25.55
C ASN A 462 93.30 -29.25 24.05
N ALA A 463 94.30 -28.59 23.50
CA ALA A 463 95.12 -29.05 22.37
C ALA A 463 96.28 -28.06 22.13
N VAL A 464 97.39 -28.27 22.85
CA VAL A 464 98.75 -28.15 22.29
C VAL A 464 99.42 -29.48 22.53
#